data_AF-A0A528D6N3-F1
#
_entry.id   AF-A0A528D6N3-F1
#
_cell.length_a   1.000
_cell.length_b   1.000
_cell.length_c   1.000
_cell.angle_alpha   90.00
_cell.angle_beta   90.00
_cell.angle_gamma   90.00
#
_symmetry.space_group_name_H-M   'P 1'
#
loop_
_entity.id
_entity.type
_entity.pdbx_description
1 polymer ?
#
loop_
_entity_poly.entity_id
_entity_poly.type
_entity_poly.pdbx_seq_one_letter_code
_entity_poly.pdbx_strand_id
1 'polypeptide(L)' 'PVLGPMDDYYMAEVSHLRLFDKLGAHIIEHEGATGVHFAVWAPNARRVSVVGAFNDWDGRRHTMRDRKDTGIWEL' A
#
# COMPACT_ATOMS: atom_id res chain seq x y z
N PRO A 1 5.67 9.48 2.77
CA PRO A 1 4.39 8.73 2.68
C PRO A 1 3.59 9.21 1.45
N VAL A 2 3.15 8.28 0.60
CA VAL A 2 2.44 8.60 -0.66
C VAL A 2 0.98 8.98 -0.40
N LEU A 3 0.35 8.38 0.61
CA LEU A 3 -0.97 8.75 1.11
C LEU A 3 -0.85 9.76 2.26
N GLY A 4 -1.61 10.86 2.16
CA GLY A 4 -1.58 11.98 3.11
C GLY A 4 -2.66 11.87 4.20
N PRO A 5 -2.64 12.76 5.20
CA PRO A 5 -3.57 12.70 6.35
C PRO A 5 -5.06 12.89 5.98
N MET A 6 -5.35 13.53 4.85
CA MET A 6 -6.71 13.64 4.33
C MET A 6 -7.26 12.31 3.80
N ASP A 7 -6.39 11.45 3.23
CA ASP A 7 -6.82 10.17 2.67
C ASP A 7 -7.30 9.21 3.76
N ASP A 8 -6.67 9.26 4.94
CA ASP A 8 -7.03 8.41 6.09
C ASP A 8 -8.45 8.73 6.63
N TYR A 9 -8.86 10.00 6.61
CA TYR A 9 -10.20 10.42 7.05
C TYR A 9 -11.30 9.92 6.10
N TYR A 10 -11.08 10.00 4.78
CA TYR A 10 -12.08 9.56 3.79
C TYR A 10 -12.16 8.04 3.63
N MET A 11 -11.12 7.29 4.03
CA MET A 11 -11.13 5.83 4.02
C MET A 11 -12.04 5.22 5.09
N ALA A 12 -12.22 5.90 6.23
CA ALA A 12 -13.09 5.45 7.31
C ALA A 12 -14.60 5.56 6.99
N GLU A 13 -14.98 6.40 6.02
CA GLU A 13 -16.40 6.75 5.74
C GLU A 13 -17.06 5.88 4.65
N VAL A 14 -16.36 4.87 4.09
CA VAL A 14 -16.87 3.99 3.02
C VAL A 14 -17.50 4.78 1.85
N SER A 15 -16.92 5.94 1.51
CA SER A 15 -17.45 6.80 0.44
C SER A 15 -16.50 6.93 -0.75
N HIS A 16 -15.28 6.40 -0.67
CA HIS A 16 -14.36 6.36 -1.80
C HIS A 16 -14.52 5.10 -2.65
N LEU A 17 -15.47 5.19 -3.58
CA LEU A 17 -15.47 4.45 -4.84
C LEU A 17 -14.15 4.63 -5.64
N ARG A 18 -13.21 5.49 -5.21
CA ARG A 18 -11.86 5.64 -5.78
C ARG A 18 -10.76 4.90 -5.00
N LEU A 19 -11.08 4.09 -3.99
CA LEU A 19 -10.05 3.28 -3.31
C LEU A 19 -9.27 2.42 -4.31
N PHE A 20 -9.92 1.94 -5.37
CA PHE A 20 -9.25 1.18 -6.43
C PHE A 20 -8.18 2.00 -7.18
N ASP A 21 -8.30 3.32 -7.27
CA ASP A 21 -7.31 4.18 -7.95
C ASP A 21 -5.97 4.23 -7.20
N LYS A 22 -5.98 3.91 -5.89
CA LYS A 22 -4.80 3.93 -5.03
C LYS A 22 -4.34 2.53 -4.60
N LEU A 23 -5.24 1.54 -4.64
CA LEU A 23 -4.90 0.13 -4.44
C LEU A 23 -4.28 -0.47 -5.71
N GLY A 24 -3.54 -1.56 -5.53
CA GLY A 24 -2.82 -2.24 -6.61
C GLY A 24 -1.36 -1.78 -6.72
N ALA A 25 -0.80 -1.89 -7.92
CA ALA A 25 0.59 -1.56 -8.23
C ALA A 25 0.64 -0.40 -9.21
N HIS A 26 1.21 0.74 -8.80
CA HIS A 26 1.25 1.97 -9.59
C HIS A 26 2.68 2.48 -9.70
N ILE A 27 3.12 2.80 -10.91
CA ILE A 27 4.42 3.44 -11.11
C ILE A 27 4.33 4.88 -10.62
N ILE A 28 5.21 5.27 -9.70
CA ILE A 28 5.28 6.60 -9.14
C ILE A 28 6.72 7.11 -9.11
N GLU A 29 6.88 8.43 -9.12
CA GLU A 29 8.13 9.06 -8.69
C GLU A 29 8.02 9.39 -7.20
N HIS A 30 8.95 8.84 -6.41
CA HIS A 30 9.02 9.07 -4.98
C HIS A 30 10.45 9.46 -4.59
N GLU A 31 10.62 10.61 -3.93
CA GLU A 31 11.92 11.12 -3.44
C GLU A 31 13.02 11.15 -4.52
N GLY A 32 12.65 11.43 -5.77
CA GLY A 32 13.59 11.51 -6.91
C GLY A 32 13.94 10.16 -7.55
N ALA A 33 13.30 9.06 -7.13
CA ALA A 33 13.42 7.74 -7.74
C ALA A 33 12.08 7.28 -8.35
N THR A 34 12.13 6.72 -9.56
CA THR A 34 10.98 6.03 -10.17
C THR A 34 10.85 4.63 -9.58
N GLY A 35 9.71 4.32 -8.99
CA GLY A 35 9.43 3.03 -8.35
C GLY A 35 7.99 2.60 -8.55
N VAL A 36 7.60 1.53 -7.85
CA VAL A 36 6.22 1.02 -7.85
C VAL A 36 5.67 1.13 -6.44
N HIS A 37 4.58 1.85 -6.29
CA HIS A 37 3.78 1.88 -5.08
C HIS A 37 2.86 0.67 -5.06
N PHE A 38 2.90 -0.09 -3.98
CA PHE A 38 1.98 -1.21 -3.76
C PHE A 38 1.03 -0.88 -2.63
N ALA A 39 -0.27 -1.04 -2.86
CA ALA A 39 -1.26 -0.97 -1.78
C ALA A 39 -2.30 -2.08 -1.89
N VAL A 40 -2.60 -2.71 -0.76
CA VAL A 40 -3.63 -3.77 -0.68
C VAL A 40 -4.46 -3.62 0.58
N TRP A 41 -5.77 -3.79 0.45
CA TRP A 41 -6.66 -3.84 1.59
C TRP A 41 -6.68 -5.25 2.17
N ALA A 42 -6.21 -5.39 3.41
CA ALA A 42 -6.15 -6.67 4.10
C ALA A 42 -6.27 -6.45 5.63
N PRO A 43 -7.44 -6.03 6.13
CA PRO A 43 -7.62 -5.55 7.51
C PRO A 43 -7.38 -6.64 8.57
N ASN A 44 -7.61 -7.90 8.20
CA ASN A 44 -7.44 -9.04 9.11
C ASN A 44 -6.09 -9.76 8.91
N ALA A 45 -5.22 -9.28 8.01
CA ALA A 45 -3.92 -9.90 7.79
C ALA A 45 -2.98 -9.61 8.97
N ARG A 46 -2.17 -10.59 9.35
CA ARG A 46 -1.14 -10.41 10.39
C ARG A 46 0.15 -9.81 9.83
N ARG A 47 0.40 -10.04 8.55
CA ARG A 47 1.57 -9.54 7.80
C ARG A 47 1.29 -9.63 6.31
N VAL A 48 1.68 -8.61 5.57
CA VAL A 48 1.66 -8.59 4.11
C VAL A 48 3.05 -8.24 3.58
N SER A 49 3.45 -8.85 2.46
CA SER A 49 4.75 -8.64 1.84
C SER A 49 4.62 -8.71 0.33
N VAL A 50 5.37 -7.87 -0.39
CA VAL A 50 5.44 -7.92 -1.85
C VAL A 50 6.54 -8.92 -2.24
N VAL A 51 6.23 -9.89 -3.09
CA VAL A 51 7.19 -10.90 -3.59
C VAL A 51 7.21 -10.90 -5.11
N GLY A 52 8.39 -11.12 -5.68
CA GLY A 52 8.57 -11.23 -7.12
C GLY A 52 10.03 -11.49 -7.50
N ALA A 53 10.30 -11.51 -8.81
CA ALA A 53 11.65 -11.75 -9.31
C ALA A 53 12.69 -10.76 -8.77
N PHE A 54 12.30 -9.52 -8.47
CA PHE A 54 13.17 -8.48 -7.93
C PHE A 54 13.67 -8.75 -6.49
N ASN A 55 13.09 -9.72 -5.79
CA ASN A 55 13.49 -10.06 -4.43
C ASN A 55 13.71 -11.56 -4.20
N ASP A 56 14.01 -12.31 -5.28
CA ASP A 56 14.19 -13.77 -5.24
C ASP A 56 12.98 -14.51 -4.65
N TRP A 57 11.79 -13.92 -4.76
CA TRP A 57 10.57 -14.41 -4.11
C TRP A 57 10.65 -14.50 -2.57
N ASP A 58 11.57 -13.76 -1.95
CA ASP A 58 11.76 -13.72 -0.51
C ASP A 58 10.88 -12.65 0.16
N GLY A 59 9.77 -13.11 0.77
CA GLY A 59 8.82 -12.25 1.48
C GLY A 59 9.36 -11.55 2.73
N ARG A 60 10.60 -11.83 3.16
CA ARG A 60 11.22 -11.11 4.29
C ARG A 60 11.80 -9.78 3.86
N ARG A 61 12.13 -9.61 2.58
CA ARG A 61 12.85 -8.43 2.06
C ARG A 61 11.96 -7.19 1.90
N HIS A 62 10.68 -7.38 1.60
CA HIS A 62 9.75 -6.30 1.27
C HIS A 62 8.43 -6.45 2.03
N THR A 63 8.49 -6.28 3.36
CA THR A 63 7.30 -6.31 4.22
C THR A 63 6.54 -4.98 4.11
N MET A 64 5.23 -5.05 3.87
CA MET A 64 4.37 -3.87 3.75
C MET A 64 4.06 -3.29 5.13
N ARG A 65 3.84 -1.97 5.17
CA ARG A 65 3.46 -1.23 6.35
C ARG A 65 1.94 -1.24 6.52
N ASP A 66 1.49 -1.65 7.70
CA ASP A 66 0.08 -1.60 8.11
C ASP A 66 -0.34 -0.18 8.50
N ARG A 67 -1.35 0.37 7.82
CA ARG A 67 -2.09 1.56 8.24
C ARG A 67 -3.24 1.13 9.15
N LYS A 68 -2.96 1.15 10.45
CA LYS A 68 -3.84 0.65 11.52
C LYS A 68 -5.25 1.23 11.53
N ASP A 69 -5.47 2.40 10.93
CA ASP A 69 -6.76 3.08 10.91
C ASP A 69 -7.65 2.68 9.72
N THR A 70 -7.08 2.10 8.66
CA THR A 70 -7.78 1.81 7.40
C THR A 70 -7.72 0.34 6.98
N GLY A 71 -6.82 -0.46 7.58
CA GLY A 71 -6.59 -1.86 7.21
C GLY A 71 -5.91 -2.02 5.84
N ILE A 72 -5.31 -0.94 5.35
CA ILE A 72 -4.53 -0.91 4.11
C ILE A 72 -3.05 -1.14 4.44
N TRP A 73 -2.44 -1.97 3.62
CA TRP A 73 -1.01 -2.24 3.63
C TRP A 73 -0.38 -1.51 2.45
N GLU A 74 0.69 -0.74 2.69
CA GLU A 74 1.42 -0.01 1.65
C GLU A 74 2.93 -0.29 1.67
N LEU A 75 3.58 -0.17 0.50
CA LEU A 75 5.03 -0.20 0.32
C LEU A 75 5.46 0.83 -0.75
#